data_AF-A0A644U1W7-F1
#
_entry.id   AF-A0A644U1W7-F1
#
_cell.length_a   1.000
_cell.length_b   1.000
_cell.length_c   1.000
_cell.angle_alpha   90.00
_cell.angle_beta   90.00
_cell.angle_gamma   90.00
#
_symmetry.space_group_name_H-M   'P 1'
#
loop_
_entity.id
_entity.type
_entity.pdbx_description
1 polymer ?
#
loop_
_entity_poly.entity_id
_entity_poly.type
_entity_poly.pdbx_seq_one_letter_code
_entity_poly.pdbx_strand_id
1 'polypeptide(L)'
;MQKVYCFITLLFMLSCASFESKYIIEGKLKGKTYDGEFIYLVPVEGATAETVDSVQIKDGTFRFEGDASVPSICILRTRPLLRMELQELLVVTEPGTISVILDTESSAKGTPQNEALQLWKEQKRNSDFAYTNINQQLLEADESKKEELKKLQMKYDKEYSNFNYNFVKQYKHTAVGEFVYKMTGFSFTPEQKKELNSL
;
A
#
# COMPACT_ATOMS: atom_id res chain seq x y z
N MET A 1 -3.40 19.44 67.86
CA MET A 1 -4.31 19.99 66.83
C MET A 1 -3.77 19.60 65.46
N GLN A 2 -4.65 19.06 64.61
CA GLN A 2 -4.38 18.20 63.45
C GLN A 2 -3.51 18.82 62.34
N LYS A 3 -2.64 17.97 61.76
CA LYS A 3 -1.95 18.19 60.50
C LYS A 3 -2.95 18.02 59.35
N VAL A 4 -3.09 19.03 58.49
CA VAL A 4 -3.88 18.94 57.25
C VAL A 4 -2.91 18.68 56.10
N TYR A 5 -2.93 17.45 55.58
CA TYR A 5 -2.26 17.10 54.34
C TYR A 5 -3.24 17.29 53.19
N CYS A 6 -3.00 18.28 52.32
CA CYS A 6 -3.74 18.44 51.06
C CYS A 6 -3.22 17.41 50.04
N PHE A 7 -3.94 16.31 49.88
CA PHE A 7 -3.79 15.40 48.75
C PHE A 7 -4.57 15.96 47.56
N ILE A 8 -3.87 16.44 46.52
CA ILE A 8 -4.49 16.78 45.24
C ILE A 8 -4.42 15.52 44.37
N THR A 9 -5.51 14.76 44.32
CA THR A 9 -5.69 13.69 43.34
C THR A 9 -6.14 14.31 42.02
N LEU A 10 -5.20 14.41 41.08
CA LEU A 10 -5.47 14.78 39.69
C LEU A 10 -6.16 13.60 38.99
N LEU A 11 -7.49 13.60 38.91
CA LEU A 11 -8.21 12.67 38.04
C LEU A 11 -7.92 13.05 36.59
N PHE A 12 -7.09 12.25 35.90
CA PHE A 12 -7.02 12.25 34.44
C PHE A 12 -8.36 11.74 33.91
N MET A 13 -9.23 12.68 33.52
CA MET A 13 -10.38 12.41 32.67
C MET A 13 -9.83 11.99 31.31
N LEU A 14 -9.66 10.68 31.09
CA LEU A 14 -9.60 10.11 29.74
C LEU A 14 -10.97 10.35 29.11
N SER A 15 -11.12 11.51 28.47
CA SER A 15 -12.20 11.73 27.52
C SER A 15 -12.01 10.70 26.41
N CYS A 16 -12.81 9.63 26.47
CA CYS A 16 -13.01 8.73 25.37
C CYS A 16 -13.82 9.51 24.31
N ALA A 17 -13.17 10.47 23.65
CA ALA A 17 -13.64 10.91 22.36
C ALA A 17 -13.54 9.67 21.48
N SER A 18 -14.69 9.08 21.14
CA SER A 18 -14.78 8.14 20.05
C SER A 18 -14.29 8.89 18.82
N PHE A 19 -12.99 8.82 18.54
CA PHE A 19 -12.43 9.27 17.28
C PHE A 19 -13.17 8.45 16.22
N GLU A 20 -14.10 9.07 15.50
CA GLU A 20 -14.64 8.48 14.29
C GLU A 20 -13.44 8.22 13.38
N SER A 21 -13.06 6.95 13.31
CA SER A 21 -11.94 6.47 12.53
C SER A 21 -12.36 6.52 11.07
N LYS A 22 -12.23 7.67 10.41
CA LYS A 22 -12.60 7.87 9.01
C LYS A 22 -11.38 7.99 8.13
N TYR A 23 -11.48 7.46 6.92
CA TYR A 23 -10.54 7.78 5.84
C TYR A 23 -11.16 8.80 4.90
N ILE A 24 -10.31 9.62 4.31
CA ILE A 24 -10.65 10.49 3.17
C ILE A 24 -9.61 10.20 2.09
N ILE A 25 -10.06 9.89 0.87
CA ILE A 25 -9.16 9.81 -0.30
C ILE A 25 -9.43 11.02 -1.16
N GLU A 26 -8.43 11.88 -1.33
CA GLU A 26 -8.47 13.05 -2.21
C GLU A 26 -7.62 12.79 -3.46
N GLY A 27 -8.30 12.55 -4.56
CA GLY A 27 -7.67 12.21 -5.83
C GLY A 27 -7.60 13.38 -6.81
N LYS A 28 -6.48 13.45 -7.52
CA LYS A 28 -6.27 14.41 -8.62
C LYS A 28 -5.86 13.67 -9.89
N LEU A 29 -6.34 14.16 -11.02
CA LEU A 29 -5.93 13.77 -12.36
C LEU A 29 -5.34 14.97 -13.10
N LYS A 30 -4.63 14.70 -14.19
CA LYS A 30 -4.07 15.75 -15.04
C LYS A 30 -5.16 16.44 -15.86
N GLY A 31 -5.48 17.68 -15.51
CA GLY A 31 -6.50 18.47 -16.21
C GLY A 31 -7.91 17.91 -16.04
N LYS A 32 -8.81 18.24 -16.98
CA LYS A 32 -10.25 17.88 -16.91
C LYS A 32 -10.67 16.84 -17.96
N THR A 33 -9.71 16.19 -18.62
CA THR A 33 -9.96 15.23 -19.72
C THR A 33 -10.87 14.08 -19.29
N TYR A 34 -10.82 13.70 -18.00
CA TYR A 34 -11.55 12.57 -17.45
C TYR A 34 -12.80 12.99 -16.65
N ASP A 35 -13.21 14.26 -16.70
CA ASP A 35 -14.42 14.71 -16.02
C ASP A 35 -15.64 13.93 -16.54
N GLY A 36 -16.51 13.51 -15.62
CA GLY A 36 -17.68 12.68 -15.94
C GLY A 36 -17.43 11.17 -15.91
N GLU A 37 -16.17 10.73 -15.97
CA GLU A 37 -15.79 9.32 -15.76
C GLU A 37 -15.87 8.95 -14.28
N PHE A 38 -15.96 7.65 -13.99
CA PHE A 38 -16.01 7.13 -12.63
C PHE A 38 -14.67 6.55 -12.18
N ILE A 39 -14.29 6.85 -10.95
CA ILE A 39 -13.31 6.08 -10.19
C ILE A 39 -14.08 5.11 -9.29
N TYR A 40 -13.66 3.86 -9.29
CA TYR A 40 -14.17 2.84 -8.38
C TYR A 40 -13.13 2.56 -7.30
N LEU A 41 -13.57 2.47 -6.05
CA LEU A 41 -12.78 2.00 -4.93
C LEU A 41 -13.19 0.55 -4.66
N VAL A 42 -12.31 -0.38 -5.04
CA VAL A 42 -12.62 -1.82 -5.01
C VAL A 42 -11.77 -2.53 -3.97
N PRO A 43 -12.37 -3.12 -2.91
CA PRO A 43 -11.62 -3.95 -1.97
C PRO A 43 -10.84 -5.06 -2.69
N VAL A 44 -9.59 -5.29 -2.31
CA VAL A 44 -8.79 -6.40 -2.87
C VAL A 44 -9.39 -7.75 -2.48
N GLU A 45 -9.97 -7.83 -1.28
CA GLU A 45 -10.64 -9.02 -0.76
C GLU A 45 -12.12 -8.71 -0.49
N GLY A 46 -13.01 -9.64 -0.83
CA GLY A 46 -14.44 -9.49 -0.55
C GLY A 46 -15.17 -8.46 -1.43
N ALA A 47 -14.69 -8.20 -2.65
CA ALA A 47 -15.39 -7.32 -3.59
C ALA A 47 -16.76 -7.89 -4.00
N THR A 48 -17.82 -7.15 -3.73
CA THR A 48 -19.21 -7.39 -4.16
C THR A 48 -19.82 -6.08 -4.67
N ALA A 49 -21.05 -6.12 -5.18
CA ALA A 49 -21.73 -4.90 -5.62
C ALA A 49 -21.96 -3.90 -4.46
N GLU A 50 -22.05 -4.40 -3.23
CA GLU A 50 -22.28 -3.62 -2.02
C GLU A 50 -21.01 -3.07 -1.39
N THR A 51 -19.86 -3.71 -1.61
CA THR A 51 -18.57 -3.29 -1.01
C THR A 51 -17.74 -2.40 -1.94
N VAL A 52 -18.14 -2.29 -3.22
CA VAL A 52 -17.52 -1.38 -4.18
C VAL A 52 -18.18 -0.01 -4.10
N ASP A 53 -17.37 1.01 -3.86
CA ASP A 53 -17.81 2.41 -3.95
C ASP A 53 -17.38 3.01 -5.29
N SER A 54 -18.06 4.09 -5.72
CA SER A 54 -17.72 4.82 -6.92
C SER A 54 -18.03 6.30 -6.79
N VAL A 55 -17.18 7.13 -7.38
CA VAL A 55 -17.38 8.57 -7.44
C VAL A 55 -17.08 9.06 -8.85
N GLN A 56 -17.82 10.09 -9.27
CA GLN A 56 -17.59 10.73 -10.55
C GLN A 56 -16.49 11.79 -10.43
N ILE A 57 -15.59 11.83 -11.41
CA ILE A 57 -14.55 12.86 -11.50
C ILE A 57 -15.20 14.20 -11.87
N LYS A 58 -14.85 15.25 -11.12
CA LYS A 58 -15.28 16.63 -11.37
C LYS A 58 -14.09 17.58 -11.20
N ASP A 59 -13.90 18.47 -12.16
CA ASP A 59 -12.82 19.45 -12.18
C ASP A 59 -11.42 18.82 -12.02
N GLY A 60 -11.22 17.64 -12.61
CA GLY A 60 -9.97 16.87 -12.52
C GLY A 60 -9.71 16.25 -11.14
N THR A 61 -10.73 16.17 -10.29
CA THR A 61 -10.61 15.66 -8.91
C THR A 61 -11.70 14.66 -8.57
N PHE A 62 -11.44 13.83 -7.56
CA PHE A 62 -12.44 12.94 -6.96
C PHE A 62 -12.19 12.82 -5.45
N ARG A 63 -13.23 12.44 -4.70
CA ARG A 63 -13.13 12.28 -3.25
C ARG A 63 -13.96 11.10 -2.75
N PHE A 64 -13.32 10.19 -2.03
CA PHE A 64 -14.01 9.17 -1.24
C PHE A 64 -13.94 9.52 0.25
N GLU A 65 -14.95 9.11 1.01
CA GLU A 65 -14.95 9.15 2.47
C GLU A 65 -15.66 7.92 2.99
N GLY A 66 -15.10 7.27 4.01
CA GLY A 66 -15.68 6.08 4.58
C GLY A 66 -15.11 5.73 5.94
N ASP A 67 -15.65 4.65 6.50
CA ASP A 67 -15.20 4.09 7.76
C ASP A 67 -13.81 3.45 7.62
N ALA A 68 -12.93 3.74 8.56
CA ALA A 68 -11.59 3.22 8.70
C ALA A 68 -11.41 2.53 10.07
N SER A 69 -12.48 1.99 10.66
CA SER A 69 -12.38 1.20 11.90
C SER A 69 -11.60 -0.10 11.66
N VAL A 70 -11.67 -0.63 10.44
CA VAL A 70 -10.86 -1.77 9.96
C VAL A 70 -10.12 -1.35 8.69
N PRO A 71 -8.83 -0.98 8.76
CA PRO A 71 -8.04 -0.67 7.58
C PRO A 71 -8.02 -1.83 6.58
N SER A 72 -8.16 -1.54 5.30
CA SER A 72 -8.20 -2.54 4.24
C SER A 72 -7.44 -2.05 3.00
N ILE A 73 -7.00 -2.98 2.15
CA ILE A 73 -6.42 -2.63 0.85
C ILE A 73 -7.52 -2.55 -0.20
N CYS A 74 -7.59 -1.41 -0.89
CA CYS A 74 -8.48 -1.18 -2.01
C CYS A 74 -7.68 -0.83 -3.26
N ILE A 75 -8.28 -1.04 -4.44
CA ILE A 75 -7.78 -0.63 -5.73
C ILE A 75 -8.63 0.54 -6.21
N LEU A 76 -7.99 1.67 -6.49
CA LEU A 76 -8.55 2.75 -7.28
C LEU A 76 -8.42 2.39 -8.76
N ARG A 77 -9.56 2.25 -9.43
CA ARG A 77 -9.59 1.85 -10.84
C ARG A 77 -10.66 2.56 -11.64
N THR A 78 -10.36 2.72 -12.92
CA THR A 78 -11.26 3.26 -13.95
C THR A 78 -11.89 2.13 -14.76
N ARG A 79 -12.77 2.46 -15.70
CA ARG A 79 -13.26 1.51 -16.70
C ARG A 79 -12.11 1.00 -17.59
N PRO A 80 -12.18 -0.24 -18.13
CA PRO A 80 -11.07 -0.89 -18.83
C PRO A 80 -10.34 -0.04 -19.88
N LEU A 81 -11.07 0.73 -20.69
CA LEU A 81 -10.46 1.57 -21.74
C LEU A 81 -9.49 2.62 -21.19
N LEU A 82 -9.77 3.18 -20.01
CA LEU A 82 -8.93 4.22 -19.40
C LEU A 82 -7.71 3.65 -18.67
N ARG A 83 -7.69 2.34 -18.39
CA ARG A 83 -6.56 1.68 -17.69
C ARG A 83 -5.29 1.62 -18.55
N MET A 84 -5.41 1.89 -19.84
CA MET A 84 -4.28 2.03 -20.75
C MET A 84 -3.55 3.38 -20.59
N GLU A 85 -4.24 4.39 -20.03
CA GLU A 85 -3.71 5.74 -19.83
C GLU A 85 -3.46 6.05 -18.34
N LEU A 86 -4.28 5.46 -17.46
CA LEU A 86 -4.24 5.67 -16.02
C LEU A 86 -3.88 4.37 -15.30
N GLN A 87 -2.77 4.37 -14.57
CA GLN A 87 -2.35 3.23 -13.77
C GLN A 87 -3.30 3.03 -12.58
N GLU A 88 -3.85 1.82 -12.44
CA GLU A 88 -4.56 1.42 -11.23
C GLU A 88 -3.65 1.55 -10.00
N LEU A 89 -4.21 1.99 -8.87
CA LEU A 89 -3.43 2.28 -7.67
C LEU A 89 -4.01 1.56 -6.45
N LEU A 90 -3.17 0.85 -5.72
CA LEU A 90 -3.52 0.31 -4.41
C LEU A 90 -3.46 1.42 -3.37
N VAL A 91 -4.43 1.45 -2.46
CA VAL A 91 -4.49 2.36 -1.32
C VAL A 91 -4.95 1.60 -0.06
N VAL A 92 -4.52 2.05 1.10
CA VAL A 92 -5.00 1.55 2.40
C VAL A 92 -6.07 2.49 2.93
N THR A 93 -7.27 1.99 3.23
CA THR A 93 -8.36 2.76 3.84
C THR A 93 -8.15 2.92 5.35
N GLU A 94 -7.10 3.65 5.73
CA GLU A 94 -6.75 3.90 7.13
C GLU A 94 -7.13 5.32 7.58
N PRO A 95 -7.16 5.59 8.90
CA PRO A 95 -7.60 6.88 9.41
C PRO A 95 -6.72 8.02 8.93
N GLY A 96 -7.34 9.09 8.43
CA GLY A 96 -6.65 10.27 7.92
C GLY A 96 -6.98 10.59 6.46
N THR A 97 -6.22 11.54 5.90
CA THR A 97 -6.39 12.00 4.51
C THR A 97 -5.29 11.43 3.62
N ILE A 98 -5.71 10.71 2.61
CA ILE A 98 -4.87 10.02 1.63
C ILE A 98 -4.91 10.86 0.36
N SER A 99 -3.78 11.47 0.00
CA SER A 99 -3.63 12.21 -1.25
C SER A 99 -3.23 11.27 -2.38
N VAL A 100 -4.01 11.25 -3.45
CA VAL A 100 -3.81 10.39 -4.62
C VAL A 100 -3.59 11.22 -5.88
N ILE A 101 -2.65 10.77 -6.71
CA ILE A 101 -2.49 11.21 -8.09
C ILE A 101 -2.73 9.99 -8.98
N LEU A 102 -3.72 10.07 -9.87
CA LEU A 102 -3.92 9.08 -10.93
C LEU A 102 -3.35 9.64 -12.24
N ASP A 103 -2.37 8.94 -12.79
CA ASP A 103 -1.67 9.28 -14.04
C ASP A 103 -1.09 7.98 -14.65
N THR A 104 -0.22 8.10 -15.65
CA THR A 104 0.55 6.96 -16.18
C THR A 104 1.40 6.28 -15.11
N GLU A 105 1.87 7.04 -14.11
CA GLU A 105 2.49 6.54 -12.89
C GLU A 105 1.75 7.11 -11.67
N SER A 106 0.75 6.36 -11.21
CA SER A 106 -0.10 6.77 -10.08
C SER A 106 0.64 6.65 -8.74
N SER A 107 0.27 7.49 -7.77
CA SER A 107 0.88 7.49 -6.43
C SER A 107 -0.10 7.88 -5.32
N ALA A 108 0.18 7.42 -4.11
CA ALA A 108 -0.56 7.76 -2.89
C ALA A 108 0.41 8.18 -1.77
N LYS A 109 -0.06 9.07 -0.88
CA LYS A 109 0.65 9.50 0.33
C LYS A 109 -0.31 10.09 1.36
N GLY A 110 0.20 10.52 2.52
CA GLY A 110 -0.55 11.30 3.51
C GLY A 110 -0.96 10.51 4.75
N THR A 111 -0.81 9.17 4.72
CA THR A 111 -1.00 8.31 5.89
C THR A 111 0.08 7.22 5.95
N PRO A 112 0.43 6.70 7.14
CA PRO A 112 1.61 5.85 7.31
C PRO A 112 1.64 4.58 6.46
N GLN A 113 0.54 3.82 6.37
CA GLN A 113 0.49 2.60 5.56
C GLN A 113 0.44 2.91 4.06
N ASN A 114 -0.15 4.03 3.64
CA ASN A 114 -0.10 4.44 2.22
C ASN A 114 1.32 4.86 1.79
N GLU A 115 2.08 5.53 2.65
CA GLU A 115 3.49 5.83 2.39
C GLU A 115 4.34 4.55 2.32
N ALA A 116 4.09 3.61 3.24
CA ALA A 116 4.73 2.29 3.21
C ALA A 116 4.40 1.51 1.92
N LEU A 117 3.12 1.50 1.52
CA LEU A 117 2.65 0.84 0.31
C LEU A 117 3.26 1.46 -0.95
N GLN A 118 3.40 2.80 -0.99
CA GLN A 118 4.04 3.51 -2.08
C GLN A 118 5.53 3.13 -2.19
N LEU A 119 6.26 3.10 -1.07
CA LEU A 119 7.66 2.66 -1.03
C LEU A 119 7.82 1.21 -1.50
N TRP A 120 6.92 0.32 -1.06
CA TRP A 120 6.91 -1.07 -1.52
C TRP A 120 6.63 -1.18 -3.03
N LYS A 121 5.65 -0.43 -3.54
CA LYS A 121 5.32 -0.35 -4.98
C LYS A 121 6.54 0.05 -5.80
N GLU A 122 7.27 1.08 -5.38
CA GLU A 122 8.48 1.56 -6.07
C GLU A 122 9.60 0.52 -6.05
N GLN A 123 9.85 -0.11 -4.90
CA GLN A 123 10.85 -1.17 -4.80
C GLN A 123 10.49 -2.37 -5.69
N LYS A 124 9.22 -2.79 -5.70
CA LYS A 124 8.72 -3.84 -6.58
C LYS A 124 8.91 -3.47 -8.05
N ARG A 125 8.56 -2.25 -8.46
CA ARG A 125 8.74 -1.76 -9.84
C ARG A 125 10.21 -1.85 -10.27
N ASN A 126 11.13 -1.40 -9.41
CA ASN A 126 12.57 -1.44 -9.69
C ASN A 126 13.09 -2.88 -9.81
N SER A 127 12.65 -3.78 -8.93
CA SER A 127 13.02 -5.19 -8.98
C SER A 127 12.46 -5.89 -10.22
N ASP A 128 11.20 -5.64 -10.58
CA ASP A 128 10.59 -6.18 -11.81
C ASP A 128 11.36 -5.70 -13.06
N PHE A 129 11.71 -4.42 -13.13
CA PHE A 129 12.49 -3.86 -14.23
C PHE A 129 13.89 -4.51 -14.34
N ALA A 130 14.59 -4.67 -13.20
CA ALA A 130 15.89 -5.33 -13.17
C ALA A 130 15.80 -6.78 -13.66
N TYR A 131 14.76 -7.51 -13.23
CA TYR A 131 14.52 -8.89 -13.64
C TYR A 131 14.25 -9.00 -15.15
N THR A 132 13.37 -8.16 -15.69
CA THR A 132 13.10 -8.11 -17.14
C THR A 132 14.36 -7.81 -17.95
N ASN A 133 15.16 -6.83 -17.51
CA ASN A 133 16.40 -6.47 -18.19
C ASN A 133 17.45 -7.61 -18.17
N ILE A 134 17.58 -8.32 -17.04
CA ILE A 134 18.48 -9.48 -16.95
C ILE A 134 18.00 -10.60 -17.89
N ASN A 135 16.71 -10.90 -17.89
CA ASN A 135 16.15 -11.94 -18.74
C ASN A 135 16.32 -11.63 -20.23
N GLN A 136 16.19 -10.37 -20.63
CA GLN A 136 16.46 -9.95 -22.00
C GLN A 136 17.93 -10.19 -22.38
N GLN A 137 18.87 -9.81 -21.52
CA GLN A 137 20.29 -10.04 -21.78
C GLN A 137 20.67 -11.52 -21.82
N LEU A 138 19.98 -12.38 -21.07
CA LEU A 138 20.21 -13.83 -21.07
C LEU A 138 19.91 -14.49 -22.42
N LEU A 139 19.02 -13.91 -23.23
CA LEU A 139 18.65 -14.45 -24.55
C LEU A 139 19.81 -14.35 -25.57
N GLU A 140 20.66 -13.35 -25.42
CA GLU A 140 21.73 -13.01 -26.39
C GLU A 140 23.13 -13.28 -25.84
N ALA A 141 23.25 -13.69 -24.57
CA ALA A 141 24.53 -13.89 -23.89
C ALA A 141 25.23 -15.20 -24.30
N ASP A 142 26.56 -15.18 -24.32
CA ASP A 142 27.38 -16.39 -24.31
C ASP A 142 27.37 -17.07 -22.93
N GLU A 143 27.96 -18.26 -22.82
CA GLU A 143 27.94 -19.04 -21.56
C GLU A 143 28.64 -18.34 -20.39
N SER A 144 29.71 -17.58 -20.64
CA SER A 144 30.41 -16.84 -19.59
C SER A 144 29.52 -15.73 -19.03
N LYS A 145 28.91 -14.95 -19.93
CA LYS A 145 28.02 -13.85 -19.57
C LYS A 145 26.71 -14.35 -18.97
N LYS A 146 26.19 -15.51 -19.39
CA LYS A 146 25.02 -16.14 -18.76
C LYS A 146 25.29 -16.46 -17.28
N GLU A 147 26.47 -16.98 -16.96
CA GLU A 147 26.82 -17.29 -15.58
C GLU A 147 26.91 -16.03 -14.70
N GLU A 148 27.45 -14.94 -15.23
CA GLU A 148 27.46 -13.63 -14.55
C GLU A 148 26.05 -13.08 -14.34
N LEU A 149 25.19 -13.14 -15.36
CA LEU A 149 23.80 -12.69 -15.29
C LEU A 149 22.97 -13.50 -14.29
N LYS A 150 23.17 -14.83 -14.21
CA LYS A 150 22.52 -15.68 -13.21
C LYS A 150 22.95 -15.31 -11.79
N LYS A 151 24.25 -15.04 -11.55
CA LYS A 151 24.73 -14.57 -10.25
C LYS A 151 24.13 -13.22 -9.88
N LEU A 152 24.01 -12.31 -10.85
CA LEU A 152 23.37 -11.01 -10.66
C LEU A 152 21.87 -11.16 -10.32
N GLN A 153 21.16 -12.06 -11.01
CA GLN A 153 19.76 -12.38 -10.73
C GLN A 153 19.59 -12.90 -9.29
N MET A 154 20.39 -13.89 -8.89
CA MET A 154 20.35 -14.43 -7.52
C MET A 154 20.62 -13.35 -6.45
N LYS A 155 21.51 -12.40 -6.74
CA LYS A 155 21.77 -11.26 -5.84
C LYS A 155 20.52 -10.39 -5.69
N TYR A 156 19.89 -9.98 -6.79
CA TYR A 156 18.66 -9.18 -6.75
C TYR A 156 17.50 -9.91 -6.08
N ASP A 157 17.34 -11.21 -6.34
CA ASP A 157 16.30 -12.03 -5.71
C ASP A 157 16.47 -12.07 -4.19
N LYS A 158 17.72 -12.21 -3.71
CA LYS A 158 18.04 -12.18 -2.28
C LYS A 158 17.78 -10.81 -1.67
N GLU A 159 18.20 -9.73 -2.32
CA GLU A 159 17.97 -8.36 -1.86
C GLU A 159 16.47 -8.05 -1.78
N TYR A 160 15.70 -8.42 -2.81
CA TYR A 160 14.25 -8.23 -2.84
C TYR A 160 13.54 -9.08 -1.79
N SER A 161 13.93 -10.34 -1.61
CA SER A 161 13.36 -11.21 -0.55
C SER A 161 13.64 -10.64 0.85
N ASN A 162 14.88 -10.17 1.11
CA ASN A 162 15.24 -9.53 2.37
C ASN A 162 14.47 -8.24 2.63
N PHE A 163 14.32 -7.39 1.60
CA PHE A 163 13.51 -6.18 1.69
C PHE A 163 12.07 -6.51 2.09
N ASN A 164 11.43 -7.46 1.40
CA ASN A 164 10.05 -7.84 1.68
C ASN A 164 9.88 -8.46 3.07
N TYR A 165 10.82 -9.31 3.49
CA TYR A 165 10.79 -9.88 4.85
C TYR A 165 10.88 -8.78 5.92
N ASN A 166 11.81 -7.84 5.77
CA ASN A 166 11.95 -6.72 6.71
C ASN A 166 10.72 -5.79 6.68
N PHE A 167 10.16 -5.56 5.50
CA PHE A 167 8.93 -4.78 5.33
C PHE A 167 7.77 -5.42 6.09
N VAL A 168 7.50 -6.70 5.87
CA VAL A 168 6.42 -7.43 6.56
C VAL A 168 6.65 -7.46 8.06
N LYS A 169 7.90 -7.64 8.50
CA LYS A 169 8.26 -7.61 9.92
C LYS A 169 8.00 -6.24 10.56
N GLN A 170 8.32 -5.16 9.86
CA GLN A 170 8.10 -3.79 10.34
C GLN A 170 6.61 -3.43 10.40
N TYR A 171 5.84 -3.78 9.37
CA TYR A 171 4.42 -3.44 9.24
C TYR A 171 3.49 -4.56 9.69
N LYS A 172 3.96 -5.40 10.62
CA LYS A 172 3.19 -6.54 11.10
C LYS A 172 1.85 -6.11 11.70
N HIS A 173 0.79 -6.91 11.52
CA HIS A 173 -0.57 -6.64 12.01
C HIS A 173 -1.20 -5.35 11.47
N THR A 174 -0.71 -4.89 10.32
CA THR A 174 -1.33 -3.80 9.56
C THR A 174 -1.83 -4.34 8.22
N ALA A 175 -2.80 -3.66 7.61
CA ALA A 175 -3.35 -4.07 6.32
C ALA A 175 -2.27 -4.14 5.23
N VAL A 176 -1.32 -3.20 5.22
CA VAL A 176 -0.21 -3.20 4.24
C VAL A 176 0.76 -4.36 4.48
N GLY A 177 1.09 -4.67 5.74
CA GLY A 177 1.98 -5.78 6.06
C GLY A 177 1.38 -7.14 5.72
N GLU A 178 0.09 -7.36 6.03
CA GLU A 178 -0.63 -8.58 5.66
C GLU A 178 -0.74 -8.75 4.14
N PHE A 179 -1.04 -7.66 3.43
CA PHE A 179 -1.08 -7.67 1.98
C PHE A 179 0.28 -8.04 1.38
N VAL A 180 1.36 -7.39 1.79
CA VAL A 180 2.71 -7.72 1.28
C VAL A 180 3.10 -9.15 1.64
N TYR A 181 2.77 -9.63 2.84
CA TYR A 181 2.99 -11.03 3.21
C TYR A 181 2.26 -12.01 2.29
N LYS A 182 0.99 -11.75 1.94
CA LYS A 182 0.25 -12.57 0.98
C LYS A 182 0.93 -12.56 -0.40
N MET A 183 1.45 -11.41 -0.82
CA MET A 183 2.08 -11.25 -2.13
C MET A 183 3.46 -11.89 -2.24
N THR A 184 4.27 -11.89 -1.17
CA THR A 184 5.69 -12.29 -1.23
C THR A 184 6.06 -13.42 -0.29
N GLY A 185 5.16 -13.84 0.61
CA GLY A 185 5.45 -14.84 1.64
C GLY A 185 5.90 -16.19 1.11
N PHE A 186 5.59 -16.51 -0.15
CA PHE A 186 6.10 -17.72 -0.80
C PHE A 186 7.64 -17.75 -0.89
N SER A 187 8.32 -16.59 -0.95
CA SER A 187 9.77 -16.49 -1.07
C SER A 187 10.52 -16.53 0.28
N PHE A 188 9.81 -16.52 1.40
CA PHE A 188 10.41 -16.51 2.73
C PHE A 188 10.79 -17.92 3.20
N THR A 189 11.91 -18.03 3.93
CA THR A 189 12.34 -19.30 4.51
C THR A 189 11.37 -19.77 5.61
N PRO A 190 11.38 -21.07 5.97
CA PRO A 190 10.58 -21.58 7.08
C PRO A 190 10.84 -20.83 8.40
N GLU A 191 12.09 -20.46 8.67
CA GLU A 191 12.49 -19.71 9.88
C GLU A 191 11.89 -18.31 9.88
N GLN A 192 11.97 -17.61 8.75
CA GLN A 192 11.37 -16.29 8.58
C GLN A 192 9.85 -16.33 8.76
N LYS A 193 9.18 -17.33 8.18
CA LYS A 193 7.72 -17.54 8.37
C LYS A 193 7.37 -17.82 9.82
N LYS A 194 8.16 -18.66 10.49
CA LYS A 194 7.97 -18.97 11.92
C LYS A 194 8.07 -17.70 12.77
N GLU A 195 9.08 -16.88 12.54
CA GLU A 195 9.26 -15.62 13.26
C GLU A 195 8.09 -14.65 13.04
N LEU A 196 7.69 -14.47 11.77
CA LEU A 196 6.54 -13.63 11.41
C LEU A 196 5.23 -14.14 12.03
N ASN A 197 5.06 -15.46 12.19
CA ASN A 197 3.85 -16.02 12.80
C ASN A 197 3.88 -16.05 14.34
N SER A 198 5.06 -15.94 14.97
CA SER A 198 5.24 -16.11 16.41
C SER A 198 5.15 -14.84 17.25
N LEU A 199 5.31 -13.67 16.63
CA LEU A 199 5.18 -12.36 17.28
C LEU A 199 3.73 -11.87 17.33
#